data_AF-A0A1Z4BQ00-F1
#
_entry.id   AF-A0A1Z4BQ00-F1
#
_cell.length_a   1.000
_cell.length_b   1.000
_cell.length_c   1.000
_cell.angle_alpha   90.00
_cell.angle_beta   90.00
_cell.angle_gamma   90.00
#
_symmetry.space_group_name_H-M   'P 1'
#
loop_
_entity.id
_entity.type
_entity.pdbx_description
1 polymer ?
#
loop_
_entity_poly.entity_id
_entity_poly.type
_entity_poly.pdbx_seq_one_letter_code
_entity_poly.pdbx_strand_id
1 'polypeptide(L)'
;MKKFLLGVVVAVAVLLLIKYFSDKKESQERLEADTALIQTQIANVSKLVVTEGHFAEVLSYTDTQKYFMDLLSFDKKILTVVNADVTVAYDLHKIDYEVNEEQKKVIIKSLPEAEVKIYPTMKYYDVSQSQVNPFTPDDVEKIQKKVKAELQRKVDASTLKSNAQNRLLTELSNLIFATRAVGWTLEYQNTPIENKDDFKLLKP
;
A
#
# COMPACT_ATOMS: atom_id res chain seq x y z
N MET A 1 -72.90 -9.79 14.66
CA MET A 1 -71.57 -9.70 15.32
C MET A 1 -70.48 -10.53 14.62
N LYS A 2 -70.68 -11.83 14.34
CA LYS A 2 -69.66 -12.69 13.68
C LYS A 2 -69.17 -12.17 12.31
N LYS A 3 -70.06 -11.61 11.47
CA LYS A 3 -69.69 -11.07 10.14
C LYS A 3 -68.87 -9.76 10.21
N PHE A 4 -69.07 -8.96 11.25
CA PHE A 4 -68.31 -7.72 11.48
C PHE A 4 -66.89 -8.05 11.99
N LEU A 5 -66.78 -8.98 12.94
CA LEU A 5 -65.50 -9.53 13.40
C LEU A 5 -64.68 -10.15 12.26
N LEU A 6 -65.34 -10.87 11.35
CA LEU A 6 -64.68 -11.44 10.17
C LEU A 6 -64.08 -10.36 9.27
N GLY A 7 -64.82 -9.25 9.04
CA GLY A 7 -64.32 -8.11 8.26
C GLY A 7 -63.12 -7.43 8.90
N VAL A 8 -63.10 -7.28 10.23
CA VAL A 8 -61.96 -6.72 10.97
C VAL A 8 -60.72 -7.62 10.84
N VAL A 9 -60.88 -8.93 10.98
CA VAL A 9 -59.76 -9.88 10.83
C VAL A 9 -59.17 -9.84 9.42
N VAL A 10 -60.01 -9.78 8.38
CA VAL A 10 -59.56 -9.65 6.99
C VAL A 10 -58.84 -8.32 6.76
N ALA A 11 -59.36 -7.21 7.29
CA ALA A 11 -58.71 -5.90 7.17
C ALA A 11 -57.33 -5.88 7.86
N VAL A 12 -57.21 -6.47 9.06
CA VAL A 12 -55.93 -6.61 9.76
C VAL A 12 -54.97 -7.49 8.97
N ALA A 13 -55.42 -8.62 8.41
CA ALA A 13 -54.58 -9.48 7.59
C ALA A 13 -54.05 -8.77 6.34
N VAL A 14 -54.88 -7.98 5.66
CA VAL A 14 -54.47 -7.16 4.50
C VAL A 14 -53.46 -6.08 4.91
N LEU A 15 -53.69 -5.40 6.03
CA LEU A 15 -52.75 -4.40 6.55
C LEU A 15 -51.39 -5.02 6.92
N LEU A 16 -51.39 -6.20 7.53
CA LEU A 16 -50.16 -6.93 7.85
C LEU A 16 -49.41 -7.38 6.60
N LEU A 17 -50.12 -7.83 5.55
CA LEU A 17 -49.50 -8.17 4.27
C LEU A 17 -48.87 -6.96 3.60
N ILE A 18 -49.60 -5.84 3.51
CA ILE A 18 -49.06 -4.58 2.93
C ILE A 18 -47.83 -4.14 3.71
N LYS A 19 -47.89 -4.16 5.05
CA LYS A 19 -46.75 -3.81 5.89
C LYS A 19 -45.56 -4.74 5.65
N TYR A 20 -45.78 -6.06 5.59
CA TYR A 20 -44.72 -7.03 5.32
C TYR A 20 -44.04 -6.83 3.97
N PHE A 21 -44.81 -6.59 2.90
CA PHE A 21 -44.24 -6.32 1.57
C PHE A 21 -43.51 -4.96 1.51
N SER A 22 -44.04 -3.93 2.15
CA SER A 22 -43.38 -2.62 2.25
C SER A 22 -42.07 -2.69 3.04
N ASP A 23 -42.07 -3.32 4.22
CA ASP A 23 -40.87 -3.49 5.05
C ASP A 23 -39.80 -4.29 4.30
N LYS A 24 -40.18 -5.32 3.55
CA LYS A 24 -39.26 -6.10 2.70
C LYS A 24 -38.64 -5.23 1.60
N LYS A 25 -39.45 -4.42 0.92
CA LYS A 25 -38.96 -3.50 -0.13
C LYS A 25 -38.00 -2.45 0.45
N GLU A 26 -38.36 -1.82 1.56
CA GLU A 26 -37.50 -0.82 2.23
C GLU A 26 -36.17 -1.45 2.69
N SER A 27 -36.21 -2.69 3.19
CA SER A 27 -35.00 -3.40 3.61
C SER A 27 -34.05 -3.68 2.44
N GLN A 28 -34.58 -4.00 1.26
CA GLN A 28 -33.79 -4.22 0.05
C GLN A 28 -33.22 -2.90 -0.49
N GLU A 29 -34.02 -1.84 -0.58
CA GLU A 29 -33.56 -0.51 -1.02
C GLU A 29 -32.45 0.02 -0.09
N ARG A 30 -32.56 -0.22 1.22
CA ARG A 30 -31.51 0.13 2.18
C ARG A 30 -30.23 -0.68 1.96
N LEU A 31 -30.34 -1.99 1.73
CA LEU A 31 -29.19 -2.84 1.45
C LEU A 31 -28.45 -2.41 0.17
N GLU A 32 -29.19 -2.06 -0.88
CA GLU A 32 -28.64 -1.53 -2.13
C GLU A 32 -27.92 -0.19 -1.90
N ALA A 33 -28.53 0.73 -1.13
CA ALA A 33 -27.92 2.01 -0.80
C ALA A 33 -26.65 1.88 0.06
N ASP A 34 -26.68 1.01 1.08
CA ASP A 34 -25.53 0.74 1.95
C ASP A 34 -24.37 0.13 1.14
N THR A 35 -24.68 -0.81 0.26
CA THR A 35 -23.70 -1.46 -0.63
C THR A 35 -23.07 -0.46 -1.58
N ALA A 36 -23.87 0.39 -2.23
CA ALA A 36 -23.38 1.44 -3.11
C ALA A 36 -22.49 2.45 -2.37
N LEU A 37 -22.85 2.81 -1.12
CA LEU A 37 -22.03 3.70 -0.29
C LEU A 37 -20.67 3.06 0.03
N ILE A 38 -20.65 1.79 0.44
CA ILE A 38 -19.42 1.03 0.71
C ILE A 38 -18.54 0.96 -0.54
N GLN A 39 -19.10 0.56 -1.67
CA GLN A 39 -18.37 0.47 -2.94
C GLN A 39 -17.78 1.82 -3.35
N THR A 40 -18.54 2.90 -3.17
CA THR A 40 -18.07 4.27 -3.41
C THR A 40 -16.91 4.62 -2.49
N GLN A 41 -16.99 4.26 -1.20
CA GLN A 41 -15.90 4.52 -0.26
C GLN A 41 -14.65 3.70 -0.60
N ILE A 42 -14.80 2.45 -1.02
CA ILE A 42 -13.70 1.61 -1.47
C ILE A 42 -13.03 2.21 -2.71
N ALA A 43 -13.81 2.70 -3.68
CA ALA A 43 -13.29 3.43 -4.82
C ALA A 43 -12.60 4.75 -4.41
N ASN A 44 -13.09 5.46 -3.40
CA ASN A 44 -12.44 6.68 -2.93
C ASN A 44 -11.09 6.45 -2.24
N VAL A 45 -10.90 5.27 -1.61
CA VAL A 45 -9.59 4.87 -1.08
C VAL A 45 -8.71 4.20 -2.13
N SER A 46 -9.18 3.96 -3.37
CA SER A 46 -8.33 3.47 -4.46
C SER A 46 -7.46 4.61 -4.99
N LYS A 47 -6.45 4.99 -4.20
CA LYS A 47 -5.46 6.00 -4.56
C LYS A 47 -4.06 5.45 -4.33
N LEU A 48 -3.07 6.07 -4.97
CA LEU A 48 -1.68 5.77 -4.70
C LEU A 48 -1.27 6.44 -3.38
N VAL A 49 -0.90 5.66 -2.38
CA VAL A 49 -0.33 6.18 -1.13
C VAL A 49 1.17 6.26 -1.30
N VAL A 50 1.71 7.48 -1.33
CA VAL A 50 3.14 7.71 -1.53
C VAL A 50 3.75 8.34 -0.29
N THR A 51 4.88 7.80 0.13
CA THR A 51 5.79 8.46 1.08
C THR A 51 7.13 8.66 0.38
N GLU A 52 7.64 9.88 0.47
CA GLU A 52 8.89 10.28 -0.17
C GLU A 52 10.00 10.46 0.88
N GLY A 53 11.24 10.24 0.46
CA GLY A 53 12.42 10.46 1.27
C GLY A 53 13.59 10.88 0.40
N HIS A 54 14.50 11.66 0.98
CA HIS A 54 15.71 12.14 0.31
C HIS A 54 16.94 11.55 1.00
N PHE A 55 17.86 11.00 0.22
CA PHE A 55 19.10 10.42 0.71
C PHE A 55 20.28 11.09 0.01
N ALA A 56 21.26 11.51 0.79
CA ALA A 56 22.54 11.99 0.27
C ALA A 56 23.66 11.12 0.84
N GLU A 57 24.61 10.76 -0.01
CA GLU A 57 25.78 9.98 0.38
C GLU A 57 27.00 10.38 -0.47
N VAL A 58 28.17 10.42 0.17
CA VAL A 58 29.44 10.52 -0.55
C VAL A 58 30.05 9.13 -0.61
N LEU A 59 30.22 8.59 -1.81
CA LEU A 59 30.76 7.26 -2.05
C LEU A 59 32.09 7.35 -2.79
N SER A 60 33.08 6.62 -2.28
CA SER A 60 34.34 6.40 -2.96
C SER A 60 34.36 5.00 -3.58
N TYR A 61 34.77 4.94 -4.85
CA TYR A 61 35.10 3.70 -5.53
C TYR A 61 36.60 3.67 -5.78
N THR A 62 37.23 2.55 -5.46
CA THR A 62 38.66 2.31 -5.66
C THR A 62 38.81 0.91 -6.24
N ASP A 63 39.58 0.80 -7.31
CA ASP A 63 39.92 -0.45 -7.97
C ASP A 63 41.43 -0.48 -8.23
N THR A 64 42.06 -1.57 -7.81
CA THR A 64 43.51 -1.73 -7.82
C THR A 64 43.89 -2.86 -8.77
N GLN A 65 44.65 -2.54 -9.80
CA GLN A 65 45.18 -3.52 -10.74
C GLN A 65 46.63 -3.85 -10.39
N LYS A 66 46.92 -5.14 -10.20
CA LYS A 66 48.25 -5.63 -9.84
C LYS A 66 48.98 -6.25 -11.03
N TYR A 67 50.31 -6.10 -11.05
CA TYR A 67 51.21 -6.56 -12.09
C TYR A 67 52.46 -7.21 -11.48
N PHE A 68 53.16 -8.02 -12.28
CA PHE A 68 54.42 -8.68 -11.90
C PHE A 68 54.31 -9.50 -10.60
N MET A 69 53.44 -10.52 -10.55
CA MET A 69 53.23 -11.33 -9.34
C MET A 69 52.98 -10.48 -8.08
N ASP A 70 52.10 -9.49 -8.20
CA ASP A 70 51.72 -8.54 -7.14
C ASP A 70 52.81 -7.55 -6.67
N LEU A 71 53.94 -7.44 -7.36
CA LEU A 71 55.03 -6.53 -6.99
C LEU A 71 54.74 -5.05 -7.33
N LEU A 72 53.88 -4.80 -8.32
CA LEU A 72 53.44 -3.45 -8.69
C LEU A 72 51.91 -3.36 -8.68
N SER A 73 51.36 -2.23 -8.23
CA SER A 73 49.91 -2.00 -8.18
C SER A 73 49.54 -0.58 -8.60
N PHE A 74 48.44 -0.46 -9.34
CA PHE A 74 47.95 0.81 -9.84
C PHE A 74 46.46 0.97 -9.55
N ASP A 75 46.14 2.06 -8.85
CA ASP A 75 44.77 2.37 -8.46
C ASP A 75 44.08 3.26 -9.51
N LYS A 76 42.78 3.07 -9.64
CA LYS A 76 41.84 4.09 -10.08
C LYS A 76 40.85 4.37 -8.96
N LYS A 77 40.55 5.64 -8.73
CA LYS A 77 39.72 6.15 -7.63
C LYS A 77 38.74 7.20 -8.16
N ILE A 78 37.51 7.13 -7.69
CA ILE A 78 36.50 8.14 -8.00
C ILE A 78 35.65 8.44 -6.78
N LEU A 79 35.56 9.73 -6.47
CA LEU A 79 34.70 10.27 -5.43
C LEU A 79 33.39 10.74 -6.08
N THR A 80 32.29 10.12 -5.68
CA THR A 80 30.96 10.38 -6.22
C THR A 80 30.05 10.87 -5.11
N VAL A 81 29.46 12.05 -5.29
CA VAL A 81 28.36 12.54 -4.47
C VAL A 81 27.06 12.01 -5.08
N VAL A 82 26.30 11.26 -4.30
CA VAL A 82 25.03 10.67 -4.70
C VAL A 82 23.92 11.36 -3.93
N ASN A 83 22.93 11.86 -4.66
CA ASN A 83 21.65 12.28 -4.10
C ASN A 83 20.57 11.37 -4.67
N ALA A 84 19.61 10.94 -3.88
CA ALA A 84 18.54 10.07 -4.35
C ALA A 84 17.21 10.47 -3.73
N ASP A 85 16.22 10.63 -4.60
CA ASP A 85 14.82 10.71 -4.20
C ASP A 85 14.28 9.29 -4.17
N VAL A 86 13.61 8.93 -3.08
CA VAL A 86 13.06 7.60 -2.86
C VAL A 86 11.58 7.72 -2.61
N THR A 87 10.79 6.94 -3.32
CA THR A 87 9.36 6.82 -3.11
C THR A 87 9.04 5.41 -2.66
N VAL A 88 8.28 5.29 -1.57
CA VAL A 88 7.64 4.03 -1.17
C VAL A 88 6.15 4.20 -1.38
N ALA A 89 5.58 3.42 -2.29
CA ALA A 89 4.21 3.57 -2.72
C ALA A 89 3.38 2.29 -2.50
N TYR A 90 2.11 2.46 -2.17
CA TYR A 90 1.10 1.39 -2.16
C TYR A 90 -0.01 1.77 -3.12
N ASP A 91 -0.30 0.90 -4.09
CA ASP A 91 -1.39 1.08 -5.03
C ASP A 91 -2.66 0.41 -4.52
N LEU A 92 -3.56 1.21 -3.93
CA LEU A 92 -4.78 0.69 -3.32
C LEU A 92 -5.81 0.19 -4.35
N HIS A 93 -5.62 0.44 -5.65
CA HIS A 93 -6.44 -0.19 -6.69
C HIS A 93 -6.19 -1.71 -6.77
N LYS A 94 -5.04 -2.18 -6.25
CA LYS A 94 -4.67 -3.61 -6.23
C LYS A 94 -5.16 -4.33 -4.98
N ILE A 95 -5.99 -3.69 -4.14
CA ILE A 95 -6.64 -4.38 -3.03
C ILE A 95 -7.65 -5.37 -3.59
N ASP A 96 -7.53 -6.63 -3.21
CA ASP A 96 -8.55 -7.63 -3.48
C ASP A 96 -9.55 -7.65 -2.33
N TYR A 97 -10.84 -7.55 -2.65
CA TYR A 97 -11.90 -7.52 -1.65
C TYR A 97 -13.19 -8.18 -2.15
N GLU A 98 -14.05 -8.54 -1.22
CA GLU A 98 -15.36 -9.12 -1.46
C GLU A 98 -16.40 -8.42 -0.60
N VAL A 99 -17.58 -8.18 -1.17
CA VAL A 99 -18.74 -7.62 -0.46
C VAL A 99 -19.76 -8.74 -0.30
N ASN A 100 -20.01 -9.16 0.94
CA ASN A 100 -21.00 -10.15 1.28
C ASN A 100 -22.23 -9.44 1.89
N GLU A 101 -23.22 -9.20 1.04
CA GLU A 101 -24.47 -8.53 1.42
C GLU A 101 -25.30 -9.33 2.43
N GLU A 102 -25.35 -10.66 2.29
CA GLU A 102 -26.13 -11.55 3.16
C GLU A 102 -25.64 -11.50 4.61
N GLN A 103 -24.32 -11.49 4.80
CA GLN A 103 -23.68 -11.42 6.10
C GLN A 103 -23.36 -9.99 6.53
N LYS A 104 -23.59 -9.00 5.67
CA LYS A 104 -23.21 -7.59 5.87
C LYS A 104 -21.73 -7.41 6.19
N LYS A 105 -20.88 -7.98 5.34
CA LYS A 105 -19.42 -7.97 5.51
C LYS A 105 -18.70 -7.43 4.28
N VAL A 106 -17.60 -6.73 4.52
CA VAL A 106 -16.58 -6.43 3.51
C VAL A 106 -15.33 -7.21 3.91
N ILE A 107 -14.85 -8.07 3.03
CA ILE A 107 -13.71 -8.95 3.30
C ILE A 107 -12.56 -8.53 2.40
N ILE A 108 -11.53 -7.92 2.97
CA ILE A 108 -10.26 -7.67 2.28
C ILE A 108 -9.48 -8.98 2.23
N LYS A 109 -9.22 -9.46 1.02
CA LYS A 109 -8.49 -10.71 0.76
C LYS A 109 -6.99 -10.49 0.74
N SER A 110 -6.53 -9.40 0.12
CA SER A 110 -5.11 -9.04 0.07
C SER A 110 -4.91 -7.52 0.01
N LEU A 111 -3.73 -7.09 0.49
CA LEU A 111 -3.25 -5.72 0.36
C LEU A 111 -2.12 -5.66 -0.65
N PRO A 112 -1.91 -4.52 -1.33
CA PRO A 112 -0.76 -4.33 -2.21
C PRO A 112 0.55 -4.38 -1.44
N GLU A 113 1.58 -4.93 -2.08
CA GLU A 113 2.95 -4.81 -1.60
C GLU A 113 3.52 -3.40 -1.82
N ALA A 114 4.53 -3.04 -1.03
CA ALA A 114 5.21 -1.76 -1.14
C ALA A 114 6.10 -1.70 -2.39
N GLU A 115 5.87 -0.73 -3.26
CA GLU A 115 6.74 -0.45 -4.40
C GLU A 115 7.77 0.62 -4.01
N VAL A 116 9.04 0.23 -3.94
CA VAL A 116 10.17 1.14 -3.65
C VAL A 116 10.82 1.56 -4.97
N LYS A 117 10.82 2.86 -5.26
CA LYS A 117 11.58 3.44 -6.37
C LYS A 117 12.65 4.37 -5.83
N ILE A 118 13.85 4.25 -6.38
CA ILE A 118 15.01 5.05 -6.01
C ILE A 118 15.47 5.74 -7.29
N TYR A 119 15.57 7.08 -7.25
CA TYR A 119 15.97 7.93 -8.36
C TYR A 119 17.32 8.59 -8.02
N PRO A 120 18.44 7.90 -8.26
CA PRO A 120 19.76 8.42 -7.91
C PRO A 120 20.27 9.40 -8.97
N THR A 121 20.83 10.50 -8.50
CA THR A 121 21.64 11.46 -9.27
C THR A 121 23.07 11.42 -8.75
N MET A 122 24.02 11.11 -9.63
CA MET A 122 25.44 11.01 -9.29
C MET A 122 26.19 12.23 -9.82
N LYS A 123 27.07 12.80 -9.00
CA LYS A 123 28.03 13.84 -9.38
C LYS A 123 29.44 13.36 -9.09
N TYR A 124 30.27 13.26 -10.12
CA TYR A 124 31.68 12.90 -9.99
C TYR A 124 32.47 14.14 -9.59
N TYR A 125 33.07 14.10 -8.40
CA TYR A 125 33.77 15.24 -7.83
C TYR A 125 35.27 15.15 -8.04
N ASP A 126 35.85 13.97 -7.83
CA ASP A 126 37.27 13.72 -8.02
C ASP A 126 37.45 12.38 -8.75
N VAL A 127 38.27 12.38 -9.80
CA VAL A 127 38.56 11.22 -10.64
C VAL A 127 40.08 11.12 -10.77
N SER A 128 40.64 10.07 -10.22
CA SER A 128 42.06 9.76 -10.28
C SER A 128 42.27 8.40 -10.93
N GLN A 129 43.10 8.33 -11.97
CA GLN A 129 43.40 7.09 -12.67
C GLN A 129 44.85 7.09 -13.13
N SER A 130 45.45 5.90 -13.24
CA SER A 130 46.75 5.72 -13.86
C SER A 130 46.61 5.47 -15.37
N GLN A 131 47.66 5.72 -16.14
CA GLN A 131 47.65 5.40 -17.58
C GLN A 131 47.49 3.89 -17.85
N VAL A 132 47.89 3.05 -16.88
CA VAL A 132 47.88 1.59 -17.00
C VAL A 132 46.61 0.94 -16.45
N ASN A 133 45.81 1.67 -15.65
CA ASN A 133 44.49 1.25 -15.16
C ASN A 133 43.47 2.40 -15.31
N PRO A 134 43.00 2.70 -16.53
CA PRO A 134 41.97 3.71 -16.78
C PRO A 134 40.57 3.21 -16.40
N PHE A 135 39.62 4.13 -16.24
CA PHE A 135 38.21 3.79 -16.12
C PHE A 135 37.65 3.18 -17.42
N THR A 136 36.84 2.15 -17.27
CA THR A 136 36.14 1.45 -18.35
C THR A 136 34.62 1.55 -18.18
N PRO A 137 33.81 1.30 -19.22
CA PRO A 137 32.36 1.22 -19.10
C PRO A 137 31.89 0.21 -18.02
N ASP A 138 32.59 -0.90 -17.84
CA ASP A 138 32.29 -1.90 -16.82
C ASP A 138 32.45 -1.33 -15.39
N ASP A 139 33.39 -0.42 -15.18
CA ASP A 139 33.57 0.24 -13.88
C ASP A 139 32.40 1.18 -13.56
N VAL A 140 31.81 1.82 -14.57
CA VAL A 140 30.60 2.63 -14.41
C VAL A 140 29.43 1.76 -13.92
N GLU A 141 29.25 0.57 -14.50
CA GLU A 141 28.22 -0.37 -14.06
C GLU A 141 28.47 -0.85 -12.62
N LYS A 142 29.73 -1.16 -12.26
CA LYS A 142 30.10 -1.52 -10.87
C LYS A 142 29.78 -0.40 -9.89
N ILE A 143 30.12 0.85 -10.23
CA ILE A 143 29.82 2.03 -9.41
C ILE A 143 28.31 2.16 -9.23
N GLN A 144 27.53 2.10 -10.32
CA GLN A 144 26.06 2.18 -10.27
C GLN A 144 25.44 1.09 -9.38
N LYS A 145 25.91 -0.16 -9.51
CA LYS A 145 25.46 -1.26 -8.65
C LYS A 145 25.78 -1.01 -7.18
N LYS A 146 27.00 -0.55 -6.86
CA LYS A 146 27.40 -0.21 -5.49
C LYS A 146 26.54 0.92 -4.92
N VAL A 147 26.32 1.98 -5.69
CA VAL A 147 25.47 3.12 -5.32
C VAL A 147 24.05 2.63 -5.01
N LYS A 148 23.45 1.85 -5.91
CA LYS A 148 22.09 1.32 -5.72
C LYS A 148 21.99 0.44 -4.48
N ALA A 149 22.99 -0.42 -4.23
CA ALA A 149 23.02 -1.29 -3.06
C ALA A 149 23.12 -0.50 -1.75
N GLU A 150 23.98 0.52 -1.69
CA GLU A 150 24.10 1.38 -0.50
C GLU A 150 22.84 2.20 -0.24
N LEU A 151 22.22 2.76 -1.29
CA LEU A 151 20.96 3.47 -1.16
C LEU A 151 19.84 2.54 -0.68
N GLN A 152 19.74 1.32 -1.25
CA GLN A 152 18.76 0.34 -0.82
C GLN A 152 18.95 -0.02 0.67
N ARG A 153 20.20 -0.27 1.09
CA ARG A 153 20.54 -0.57 2.49
C ARG A 153 20.11 0.57 3.42
N LYS A 154 20.30 1.83 3.02
CA LYS A 154 19.86 3.00 3.79
C LYS A 154 18.34 3.13 3.84
N VAL A 155 17.65 2.88 2.73
CA VAL A 155 16.19 2.88 2.70
C VAL A 155 15.63 1.81 3.63
N ASP A 156 16.20 0.61 3.59
CA ASP A 156 15.79 -0.53 4.43
C ASP A 156 16.04 -0.29 5.92
N ALA A 157 17.13 0.41 6.26
CA ALA A 157 17.45 0.80 7.63
C ALA A 157 16.67 2.05 8.12
N SER A 158 15.97 2.75 7.23
CA SER A 158 15.24 3.98 7.55
C SER A 158 13.81 3.70 8.02
N THR A 159 13.14 4.74 8.52
CA THR A 159 11.71 4.71 8.85
C THR A 159 10.80 4.89 7.63
N LEU A 160 11.35 5.03 6.42
CA LEU A 160 10.55 5.36 5.24
C LEU A 160 9.49 4.29 4.93
N LYS A 161 9.87 3.01 5.02
CA LYS A 161 8.96 1.88 4.81
C LYS A 161 7.86 1.81 5.87
N SER A 162 8.23 1.92 7.15
CA SER A 162 7.25 1.88 8.24
C SER A 162 6.32 3.09 8.22
N ASN A 163 6.79 4.27 7.81
CA ASN A 163 5.96 5.45 7.62
C ASN A 163 4.97 5.27 6.47
N ALA A 164 5.41 4.70 5.33
CA ALA A 164 4.52 4.36 4.22
C ALA A 164 3.45 3.36 4.64
N GLN A 165 3.84 2.30 5.36
CA GLN A 165 2.89 1.33 5.90
C GLN A 165 1.89 1.98 6.85
N ASN A 166 2.36 2.83 7.78
CA ASN A 166 1.47 3.54 8.69
C ASN A 166 0.48 4.47 7.98
N ARG A 167 0.90 5.06 6.84
CA ARG A 167 0.03 5.88 5.99
C ARG A 167 -1.01 5.03 5.27
N LEU A 168 -0.61 3.89 4.69
CA LEU A 168 -1.53 2.88 4.15
C LEU A 168 -2.61 2.52 5.18
N LEU A 169 -2.22 2.16 6.40
CA LEU A 169 -3.16 1.76 7.45
C LEU A 169 -4.12 2.90 7.85
N THR A 170 -3.66 4.16 7.84
CA THR A 170 -4.54 5.31 8.03
C THR A 170 -5.59 5.42 6.93
N GLU A 171 -5.21 5.21 5.67
CA GLU A 171 -6.15 5.26 4.55
C GLU A 171 -7.18 4.14 4.62
N LEU A 172 -6.74 2.92 4.96
CA LEU A 172 -7.64 1.77 5.16
C LEU A 172 -8.58 1.96 6.35
N SER A 173 -8.17 2.72 7.39
CA SER A 173 -9.04 3.01 8.53
C SER A 173 -10.31 3.78 8.14
N ASN A 174 -10.27 4.54 7.03
CA ASN A 174 -11.46 5.21 6.50
C ASN A 174 -12.55 4.21 6.05
N LEU A 175 -12.15 3.00 5.64
CA LEU A 175 -13.09 1.93 5.29
C LEU A 175 -13.83 1.41 6.53
N ILE A 176 -13.14 1.23 7.66
CA ILE A 176 -13.75 0.81 8.92
C ILE A 176 -14.90 1.75 9.30
N PHE A 177 -14.68 3.06 9.20
CA PHE A 177 -15.70 4.04 9.55
C PHE A 177 -16.90 3.99 8.62
N ALA A 178 -16.68 3.81 7.31
CA ALA A 178 -17.77 3.73 6.35
C ALA A 178 -18.61 2.45 6.49
N THR A 179 -17.97 1.28 6.67
CA THR A 179 -18.71 0.02 6.88
C THR A 179 -19.51 0.08 8.18
N ARG A 180 -18.93 0.62 9.26
CA ARG A 180 -19.64 0.76 10.54
C ARG A 180 -20.80 1.73 10.50
N ALA A 181 -20.70 2.81 9.74
CA ALA A 181 -21.77 3.80 9.61
C ALA A 181 -23.09 3.17 9.09
N VAL A 182 -22.99 2.09 8.29
CA VAL A 182 -24.13 1.33 7.77
C VAL A 182 -24.39 0.02 8.53
N GLY A 183 -23.66 -0.24 9.62
CA GLY A 183 -23.83 -1.44 10.43
C GLY A 183 -23.23 -2.72 9.84
N TRP A 184 -22.24 -2.59 8.95
CA TRP A 184 -21.50 -3.69 8.34
C TRP A 184 -20.14 -3.89 9.01
N THR A 185 -19.60 -5.10 8.89
CA THR A 185 -18.29 -5.47 9.46
C THR A 185 -17.21 -5.48 8.38
N LEU A 186 -16.04 -4.92 8.69
CA LEU A 186 -14.85 -5.07 7.86
C LEU A 186 -14.01 -6.25 8.39
N GLU A 187 -13.58 -7.13 7.50
CA GLU A 187 -12.68 -8.25 7.80
C GLU A 187 -11.43 -8.16 6.92
N TYR A 188 -10.28 -8.57 7.44
CA TYR A 188 -9.09 -8.86 6.65
C TYR A 188 -8.74 -10.33 6.85
N GLN A 189 -8.65 -11.11 5.76
CA GLN A 189 -8.42 -12.55 5.82
C GLN A 189 -9.32 -13.24 6.87
N ASN A 190 -10.62 -12.92 6.86
CA ASN A 190 -11.64 -13.43 7.80
C ASN A 190 -11.42 -13.07 9.28
N THR A 191 -10.55 -12.11 9.58
CA THR A 191 -10.40 -11.54 10.92
C THR A 191 -11.10 -10.19 10.98
N PRO A 192 -12.07 -9.98 11.89
CA PRO A 192 -12.73 -8.69 12.06
C PRO A 192 -11.74 -7.57 12.39
N ILE A 193 -11.93 -6.42 11.75
CA ILE A 193 -11.12 -5.22 11.94
C ILE A 193 -11.98 -4.14 12.57
N GLU A 194 -11.65 -3.81 13.82
CA GLU A 194 -12.38 -2.85 14.62
C GLU A 194 -11.66 -1.51 14.73
N ASN A 195 -10.34 -1.50 14.59
CA ASN A 195 -9.56 -0.29 14.74
C ASN A 195 -8.29 -0.35 13.87
N LYS A 196 -7.57 0.77 13.84
CA LYS A 196 -6.33 0.89 13.08
C LYS A 196 -5.24 -0.08 13.57
N ASP A 197 -5.20 -0.37 14.86
CA ASP A 197 -4.17 -1.24 15.45
C ASP A 197 -4.39 -2.71 15.09
N ASP A 198 -5.62 -3.13 14.82
CA ASP A 198 -5.92 -4.48 14.33
C ASP A 198 -5.22 -4.76 13.00
N PHE A 199 -5.14 -3.75 12.11
CA PHE A 199 -4.36 -3.86 10.88
C PHE A 199 -2.84 -4.01 11.11
N LYS A 200 -2.30 -3.55 12.25
CA LYS A 200 -0.85 -3.68 12.53
C LYS A 200 -0.46 -5.10 12.89
N LEU A 201 -1.39 -5.88 13.44
CA LEU A 201 -1.20 -7.29 13.77
C LEU A 201 -1.22 -8.18 12.52
N LEU A 202 -1.70 -7.64 11.41
CA LEU A 202 -1.95 -8.32 10.17
C LEU A 202 -0.89 -7.85 9.18
N LYS A 203 0.18 -8.63 9.07
CA LYS A 203 1.27 -8.33 8.13
C LYS A 203 0.67 -8.22 6.71
N PRO A 204 0.85 -7.10 6.00
CA PRO A 204 0.62 -7.06 4.56
C PRO A 204 1.60 -7.99 3.84
#